data_AF-A0A2W6C600-F1
#
_entry.id   AF-A0A2W6C600-F1
#
_cell.length_a   1.000
_cell.length_b   1.000
_cell.length_c   1.000
_cell.angle_alpha   90.00
_cell.angle_beta   90.00
_cell.angle_gamma   90.00
#
_symmetry.space_group_name_H-M   'P 1'
#
loop_
_entity.id
_entity.type
_entity.pdbx_description
1 polymer ?
#
loop_
_entity_poly.entity_id
_entity_poly.type
_entity_poly.pdbx_seq_one_letter_code
_entity_poly.pdbx_strand_id
1 'polypeptide(L)' 'MRITLRAEFFFDEEANNWHYRVPALHINGGGSMTREDAEQECLEAIAFALEGDPREHDSDTQAIALHVSVDPAA' A
#
# COMPACT_ATOMS: atom_id res chain seq x y z
N MET A 1 6.75 12.80 9.91
CA MET A 1 6.98 11.84 8.81
C MET A 1 5.87 12.02 7.79
N ARG A 2 6.19 12.22 6.51
CA ARG A 2 5.21 12.06 5.43
C ARG A 2 5.94 11.45 4.25
N ILE A 3 5.58 10.22 3.92
CA ILE A 3 5.81 9.62 2.62
C ILE A 3 4.46 9.73 1.91
N THR A 4 4.46 10.23 0.68
CA THR A 4 3.24 10.29 -0.14
C THR A 4 3.32 9.17 -1.16
N LEU A 5 2.44 8.18 -1.05
CA LEU A 5 2.33 7.09 -2.01
C LEU A 5 1.25 7.40 -3.03
N ARG A 6 1.52 7.08 -4.30
CA ARG A 6 0.51 7.08 -5.36
C ARG A 6 -0.32 5.80 -5.22
N ALA A 7 -1.58 5.95 -4.84
CA ALA A 7 -2.58 4.89 -4.90
C ALA A 7 -3.54 5.20 -6.05
N GLU A 8 -3.88 4.18 -6.82
CA GLU A 8 -4.78 4.30 -7.96
C GLU A 8 -5.99 3.41 -7.73
N PHE A 9 -7.19 3.99 -7.79
CA PHE A 9 -8.46 3.30 -7.61
C PHE A 9 -9.23 3.30 -8.91
N PHE A 10 -9.76 2.14 -9.29
CA PHE A 10 -10.53 1.97 -10.51
C PHE A 10 -11.65 0.97 -10.29
N PHE A 11 -12.75 1.18 -10.99
CA PHE A 11 -13.89 0.26 -10.98
C PHE A 11 -13.72 -0.74 -12.13
N ASP A 12 -13.81 -2.02 -11.81
CA ASP A 12 -13.87 -3.09 -12.81
C ASP A 12 -15.34 -3.31 -13.18
N GLU A 13 -15.72 -2.93 -14.40
CA GLU A 13 -17.10 -3.08 -14.89
C GLU A 13 -17.49 -4.55 -15.13
N GLU A 14 -16.52 -5.43 -15.43
CA GLU A 14 -16.77 -6.85 -15.67
C GLU A 14 -17.02 -7.58 -14.33
N ALA A 15 -16.22 -7.26 -13.32
CA ALA A 15 -16.36 -7.84 -11.98
C ALA A 15 -17.36 -7.09 -11.09
N ASN A 16 -17.83 -5.91 -11.52
CA ASN A 16 -18.74 -5.01 -10.80
C ASN A 16 -18.27 -4.71 -9.36
N ASN A 17 -16.98 -4.40 -9.22
CA ASN A 17 -16.36 -4.09 -7.93
C ASN A 17 -15.17 -3.14 -8.11
N TRP A 18 -14.67 -2.63 -6.99
CA TRP A 18 -13.54 -1.71 -6.94
C TRP A 18 -12.22 -2.45 -6.74
N HIS A 19 -11.20 -1.91 -7.40
CA HIS A 19 -9.83 -2.36 -7.35
C HIS A 19 -8.89 -1.20 -7.02
N TYR A 20 -7.70 -1.54 -6.55
CA TYR A 20 -6.64 -0.58 -6.29
C TYR A 20 -5.26 -1.14 -6.60
N ARG A 21 -4.30 -0.23 -6.82
CA ARG A 21 -2.88 -0.56 -6.88
C ARG A 21 -2.00 0.54 -6.27
N VAL A 22 -0.90 0.12 -5.67
CA VAL A 22 0.14 1.00 -5.10
C VAL A 22 1.48 0.63 -5.74
N PRO A 23 1.84 1.23 -6.88
CA PRO A 23 2.97 0.78 -7.69
C PRO A 23 4.30 0.76 -6.92
N ALA A 24 4.53 1.75 -6.04
CA ALA A 24 5.77 1.87 -5.26
C ALA A 24 6.00 0.71 -4.28
N LEU A 25 4.93 -0.01 -3.90
CA LEU A 25 4.99 -1.16 -2.99
C LEU A 25 4.65 -2.48 -3.68
N HIS A 26 4.45 -2.47 -5.01
CA HIS A 26 4.00 -3.64 -5.78
C HIS A 26 2.70 -4.29 -5.26
N ILE A 27 1.82 -3.49 -4.65
CA ILE A 27 0.52 -3.95 -4.13
C ILE A 27 -0.54 -3.81 -5.22
N ASN A 28 -1.34 -4.86 -5.41
CA ASN A 28 -2.60 -4.83 -6.15
C ASN A 28 -3.66 -5.51 -5.28
N GLY A 29 -4.85 -4.92 -5.21
CA GLY A 29 -5.99 -5.49 -4.50
C GLY A 29 -7.30 -5.13 -5.20
N GLY A 30 -8.40 -5.69 -4.72
CA GLY A 30 -9.72 -5.44 -5.25
C GLY A 30 -10.72 -6.52 -4.87
N GLY A 31 -11.94 -6.37 -5.40
CA GLY A 31 -13.09 -7.17 -4.99
C GLY A 31 -14.04 -6.45 -4.05
N SER A 32 -13.72 -5.23 -3.62
CA SER A 32 -14.54 -4.44 -2.71
C SER A 32 -15.78 -3.88 -3.42
N MET A 33 -16.93 -3.90 -2.76
CA MET A 33 -18.18 -3.44 -3.39
C MET A 33 -18.24 -1.91 -3.56
N THR A 34 -17.52 -1.17 -2.71
CA THR A 34 -17.49 0.29 -2.71
C THR A 34 -16.05 0.80 -2.85
N ARG A 35 -15.91 2.05 -3.28
CA ARG A 35 -14.59 2.70 -3.39
C ARG A 35 -13.99 2.89 -2.00
N GLU A 36 -14.83 3.21 -1.02
CA GLU A 36 -14.45 3.44 0.36
C GLU A 36 -13.89 2.17 1.00
N ASP A 37 -14.52 1.01 0.76
CA ASP A 37 -14.01 -0.28 1.23
C ASP A 37 -12.66 -0.60 0.58
N ALA A 38 -12.52 -0.36 -0.73
CA ALA A 38 -11.24 -0.53 -1.42
C ALA A 38 -10.15 0.40 -0.88
N GLU A 39 -10.50 1.62 -0.47
CA GLU A 39 -9.56 2.56 0.17
C GLU A 39 -9.10 2.05 1.54
N GLN A 40 -10.02 1.54 2.35
CA GLN A 40 -9.69 0.95 3.65
C GLN A 40 -8.77 -0.27 3.50
N GLU A 41 -9.11 -1.20 2.60
CA GLU A 41 -8.27 -2.36 2.28
C GLU A 41 -6.88 -1.96 1.76
N CYS A 42 -6.81 -0.92 0.93
CA CYS A 42 -5.54 -0.38 0.42
C CYS A 42 -4.64 0.13 1.54
N LEU A 43 -5.21 0.85 2.51
CA LEU A 43 -4.47 1.33 3.69
C LEU A 43 -3.94 0.17 4.55
N GLU A 44 -4.75 -0.87 4.75
CA GLU A 44 -4.35 -2.08 5.48
C GLU A 44 -3.23 -2.83 4.77
N ALA A 45 -3.31 -2.98 3.44
CA ALA A 45 -2.26 -3.60 2.64
C ALA A 45 -0.94 -2.82 2.68
N ILE A 46 -1.00 -1.47 2.64
CA ILE A 46 0.17 -0.61 2.80
C ILE A 46 0.78 -0.80 4.19
N ALA A 47 -0.05 -0.79 5.24
CA ALA A 47 0.42 -0.96 6.61
C ALA A 47 1.14 -2.31 6.77
N PHE A 48 0.53 -3.40 6.32
CA PHE A 48 1.12 -4.73 6.35
C PHE A 48 2.45 -4.80 5.60
N ALA A 49 2.53 -4.22 4.39
CA ALA A 49 3.75 -4.22 3.60
C ALA A 49 4.88 -3.41 4.24
N LEU A 50 4.56 -2.31 4.94
CA LEU A 50 5.54 -1.45 5.60
C LEU A 50 5.98 -1.97 6.97
N GLU A 51 5.11 -2.69 7.69
CA GLU A 51 5.46 -3.34 8.95
C GLU A 51 6.50 -4.46 8.74
N GLY A 52 6.41 -5.18 7.63
CA GLY A 52 7.28 -6.32 7.34
C GLY A 52 7.01 -7.50 8.29
N ASP A 53 7.77 -8.60 8.16
CA ASP A 53 7.69 -9.73 9.09
C ASP A 53 8.67 -9.52 10.27
N PRO A 54 8.20 -9.42 11.51
CA PRO A 54 9.09 -9.28 12.67
C PRO A 54 10.13 -10.39 12.81
N ARG A 55 9.85 -11.58 12.25
CA ARG A 55 10.77 -12.73 12.27
C ARG A 55 11.91 -12.61 11.26
N GLU A 56 11.79 -11.73 10.29
CA GLU A 56 12.85 -11.41 9.34
C GLU A 56 13.86 -10.39 9.89
N HIS A 57 13.58 -9.80 11.05
CA HIS A 57 14.51 -8.91 11.72
C HIS A 57 15.59 -9.68 12.50
N ASP A 58 16.85 -9.32 12.26
CA ASP A 58 18.00 -9.82 13.01
C ASP A 58 18.16 -9.03 14.32
N SER A 59 18.17 -9.74 15.46
CA SER A 59 18.31 -9.15 16.79
C SER A 59 19.64 -8.46 17.03
N ASP A 60 20.67 -8.78 16.25
CA ASP A 60 22.01 -8.18 16.35
C ASP A 60 22.17 -6.94 15.47
N THR A 61 21.08 -6.43 14.89
CA THR A 61 21.06 -5.23 14.04
C THR A 61 20.39 -4.03 14.72
N GLN A 62 20.78 -2.82 14.29
CA GLN A 62 20.16 -1.59 14.76
C GLN A 62 19.20 -1.04 13.70
N ALA A 63 17.92 -0.94 14.05
CA ALA A 63 16.93 -0.26 13.23
C ALA A 63 17.08 1.26 13.33
N ILE A 64 17.03 1.96 12.19
CA ILE A 64 16.95 3.42 12.12
C ILE A 64 15.71 3.82 11.33
N ALA A 65 15.06 4.91 11.74
CA ALA A 65 13.95 5.50 10.99
C ALA A 65 14.51 6.41 9.90
N LEU A 66 14.18 6.14 8.64
CA LEU A 66 14.54 6.98 7.49
C LEU A 66 13.32 7.74 6.98
N HIS A 67 13.54 8.98 6.59
CA HIS A 67 12.53 9.85 5.99
C HIS A 67 12.88 10.06 4.53
N VAL A 68 12.07 9.52 3.63
CA VAL A 68 12.31 9.59 2.19
C VAL A 68 11.21 10.42 1.55
N SER A 69 11.58 11.47 0.81
CA SER A 69 10.68 12.26 -0.02
C SER A 69 10.91 11.90 -1.48
N VAL A 70 9.86 11.50 -2.18
CA VAL A 70 9.91 11.12 -3.60
C VAL A 70 8.75 11.82 -4.30
N ASP A 71 9.02 12.49 -5.42
CA ASP A 71 7.98 13.06 -6.26
C ASP A 71 7.29 11.96 -7.09
N PRO A 72 5.96 11.98 -7.26
CA PRO A 72 5.27 11.00 -8.08
C PRO A 72 5.80 11.00 -9.51
N ALA A 73 6.02 9.82 -10.09
CA ALA A 73 6.27 9.70 -11.51
C ALA A 73 5.07 10.24 -12.30
N ALA A 74 5.36 11.10 -13.29
CA ALA A 74 4.39 11.77 -14.16
C ALA A 74 3.48 10.78 -14.91
#